data_AF-A0A7Y5JMX1-F1
#
_entry.id   AF-A0A7Y5JMX1-F1
#
_cell.length_a   1.000
_cell.length_b   1.000
_cell.length_c   1.000
_cell.angle_alpha   90.00
_cell.angle_beta   90.00
_cell.angle_gamma   90.00
#
_symmetry.space_group_name_H-M   'P 1'
#
loop_
_entity.id
_entity.type
_entity.pdbx_description
1 polymer ?
#
loop_
_entity_poly.entity_id
_entity_poly.type
_entity_poly.pdbx_seq_one_letter_code
_entity_poly.pdbx_strand_id
1 'polypeptide(L)'
;MKSSIRAAIVLAIVFSVSIYTGMSFRRGHVDEQLYPSAALTSTLKLSAYSPEIAGSRADTEIFEFESGTQGGTVLILGGTHCDEPASYIAAYLALENIEVLQGRALIIPRANRSALTHNLPGEAHPQKFDVPTEHGLRSFRMGSRYTNPLDQWPDPEVYVHYPSGQELSGADSRNLNRCYPGRKGGTFTEQIAHAIATFIEAEDVDLVIDLHEASLEYPVINAIVAHERAMDCAANAVLELQLEGLDFALEPSPPNYHGLSHRELGDHTSCFATLMESANVIQGRLRGRTTPELVLTGHDPMYMKAAQIEMTRVPYDSSGISLEVRVGRHLAGMQKLISSFSGLNPEKQIVISGLPSYGELLERKLGTYLLPK
;
A
#
# COMPACT_ATOMS: atom_id res chain seq x y z
N MET A 1 22.55 24.31 -43.69
CA MET A 1 21.68 23.10 -43.74
C MET A 1 20.30 23.53 -44.24
N LYS A 2 19.75 22.90 -45.29
CA LYS A 2 18.42 23.26 -45.84
C LYS A 2 17.34 23.02 -44.77
N SER A 3 16.27 23.83 -44.80
CA SER A 3 15.16 23.73 -43.84
C SER A 3 14.57 22.31 -43.77
N SER A 4 14.46 21.64 -44.91
CA SER A 4 13.99 20.24 -45.00
C SER A 4 14.89 19.24 -44.26
N ILE A 5 16.21 19.44 -44.28
CA ILE A 5 17.16 18.57 -43.58
C ILE A 5 17.04 18.78 -42.06
N ARG A 6 16.87 20.03 -41.61
CA ARG A 6 16.60 20.35 -40.19
C ARG A 6 15.31 19.70 -39.71
N ALA A 7 14.22 19.84 -40.47
CA ALA A 7 12.94 19.24 -40.15
C ALA A 7 13.03 17.71 -40.07
N ALA A 8 13.71 17.07 -41.03
CA ALA A 8 13.92 15.63 -41.02
C ALA A 8 14.72 15.15 -39.80
N ILE A 9 15.76 15.89 -39.39
CA ILE A 9 16.54 15.58 -38.17
C ILE A 9 15.67 15.70 -36.92
N VAL A 10 14.90 16.78 -36.79
CA VAL A 10 14.00 16.97 -35.63
C VAL A 10 12.96 15.86 -35.58
N LEU A 11 12.33 15.52 -36.70
CA LEU A 11 11.37 14.41 -36.78
C LEU A 11 12.01 13.07 -36.41
N ALA A 12 13.22 12.80 -36.90
CA ALA A 12 13.95 11.58 -36.55
C ALA A 12 14.27 11.51 -35.04
N ILE A 13 14.66 12.62 -34.43
CA ILE A 13 14.90 12.71 -32.98
C ILE A 13 13.60 12.49 -32.22
N VAL A 14 12.52 13.18 -32.56
CA VAL A 14 11.21 13.04 -31.89
C VAL A 14 10.71 11.60 -32.00
N PHE A 15 10.82 10.98 -33.18
CA PHE A 15 10.42 9.59 -33.39
C PHE A 15 11.27 8.62 -32.57
N SER A 16 12.60 8.83 -32.53
CA SER A 16 13.51 7.99 -31.74
C SER A 16 13.24 8.10 -30.25
N VAL A 17 13.04 9.33 -29.74
CA VAL A 17 12.66 9.57 -28.35
C VAL A 17 11.32 8.92 -28.05
N SER A 18 10.31 9.09 -28.91
CA SER A 18 8.97 8.51 -28.72
C SER A 18 8.99 6.97 -28.68
N ILE A 19 9.79 6.34 -29.56
CA ILE A 19 9.98 4.88 -29.52
C ILE A 19 10.66 4.47 -28.23
N TYR A 20 11.76 5.14 -27.86
CA TYR A 20 12.52 4.79 -26.67
C TYR A 20 11.68 4.94 -25.38
N THR A 21 10.98 6.06 -25.23
CA THR A 21 10.11 6.31 -24.07
C THR A 21 8.90 5.38 -24.09
N GLY A 22 8.32 5.08 -25.26
CA GLY A 22 7.24 4.11 -25.40
C GLY A 22 7.67 2.69 -25.00
N MET A 23 8.89 2.27 -25.39
CA MET A 23 9.45 1.00 -24.96
C MET A 23 9.72 0.96 -23.45
N SER A 24 10.27 2.04 -22.89
CA SER A 24 10.47 2.19 -21.44
C SER A 24 9.15 2.09 -20.67
N PHE A 25 8.12 2.82 -21.11
CA PHE A 25 6.79 2.78 -20.51
C PHE A 25 6.16 1.39 -20.58
N ARG A 26 6.24 0.71 -21.73
CA ARG A 26 5.72 -0.66 -21.89
C ARG A 26 6.41 -1.68 -20.99
N ARG A 27 7.69 -1.49 -20.65
CA ARG A 27 8.37 -2.35 -19.66
C ARG A 27 7.76 -2.20 -18.26
N GLY A 28 7.16 -1.04 -17.97
CA GLY A 28 6.36 -0.78 -16.77
C GLY A 28 5.05 -1.55 -16.70
N HIS A 29 4.68 -2.33 -17.72
CA HIS A 29 3.49 -3.20 -17.68
C HIS A 29 3.82 -4.64 -17.30
N VAL A 30 5.10 -4.99 -17.16
CA VAL A 30 5.51 -6.31 -16.69
C VAL A 30 5.50 -6.29 -15.18
N ASP A 31 4.81 -7.24 -14.57
CA ASP A 31 4.74 -7.37 -13.13
C ASP A 31 6.07 -7.76 -12.52
N GLU A 32 6.30 -7.27 -11.32
CA GLU A 32 7.42 -7.73 -10.51
C GLU A 32 7.13 -9.16 -10.04
N GLN A 33 8.18 -9.96 -10.03
CA GLN A 33 8.11 -11.30 -9.45
C GLN A 33 8.02 -11.17 -7.94
N LEU A 34 7.05 -11.89 -7.36
CA LEU A 34 6.93 -12.07 -5.92
C LEU A 34 7.54 -13.42 -5.53
N TYR A 35 8.01 -13.52 -4.29
CA TYR A 35 8.72 -14.68 -3.78
C TYR A 35 8.05 -15.21 -2.51
N PRO A 36 6.83 -15.77 -2.58
CA PRO A 36 6.14 -16.26 -1.39
C PRO A 36 7.01 -17.20 -0.55
N SER A 37 6.86 -17.14 0.77
CA SER A 37 7.56 -18.03 1.68
C SER A 37 7.20 -19.50 1.40
N ALA A 38 8.02 -20.43 1.89
CA ALA A 38 7.76 -21.87 1.76
C ALA A 38 6.46 -22.32 2.47
N ALA A 39 5.89 -21.48 3.34
CA ALA A 39 4.64 -21.74 4.04
C ALA A 39 3.37 -21.42 3.20
N LEU A 40 3.53 -20.90 1.97
CA LEU A 40 2.41 -20.61 1.09
C LEU A 40 1.55 -21.86 0.87
N THR A 41 0.26 -21.76 1.17
CA THR A 41 -0.70 -22.84 0.96
C THR A 41 -1.25 -22.81 -0.46
N SER A 42 -1.64 -21.62 -0.92
CA SER A 42 -2.43 -21.45 -2.13
C SER A 42 -2.27 -20.04 -2.71
N THR A 43 -2.51 -19.88 -4.01
CA THR A 43 -2.60 -18.57 -4.66
C THR A 43 -3.90 -18.51 -5.45
N LEU A 44 -4.75 -17.57 -5.07
CA LEU A 44 -5.99 -17.25 -5.75
C LEU A 44 -5.85 -15.94 -6.52
N LYS A 45 -6.93 -15.59 -7.21
CA LYS A 45 -7.08 -14.31 -7.89
C LYS A 45 -8.41 -13.68 -7.50
N LEU A 46 -8.48 -12.35 -7.44
CA LEU A 46 -9.75 -11.66 -7.14
C LEU A 46 -10.87 -12.03 -8.12
N SER A 47 -10.55 -12.37 -9.37
CA SER A 47 -11.56 -12.85 -10.33
C SER A 47 -12.26 -14.15 -9.94
N ALA A 48 -11.75 -14.91 -8.96
CA ALA A 48 -12.48 -16.04 -8.38
C ALA A 48 -13.78 -15.59 -7.68
N TYR A 49 -13.79 -14.36 -7.14
CA TYR A 49 -14.93 -13.76 -6.43
C TYR A 49 -15.67 -12.73 -7.28
N SER A 50 -15.02 -12.19 -8.32
CA SER A 50 -15.61 -11.24 -9.28
C SER A 50 -15.19 -11.59 -10.72
N PRO A 51 -15.87 -12.54 -11.39
CA PRO A 51 -15.44 -13.04 -12.70
C PRO A 51 -15.29 -11.96 -13.78
N GLU A 52 -15.99 -10.83 -13.65
CA GLU A 52 -15.94 -9.69 -14.58
C GLU A 52 -14.56 -9.05 -14.73
N ILE A 53 -13.69 -9.12 -13.70
CA ILE A 53 -12.35 -8.52 -13.76
C ILE A 53 -11.30 -9.46 -14.35
N ALA A 54 -11.65 -10.71 -14.65
CA ALA A 54 -10.73 -11.74 -15.12
C ALA A 54 -9.89 -11.28 -16.34
N GLY A 55 -8.58 -11.47 -16.26
CA GLY A 55 -7.64 -11.11 -17.33
C GLY A 55 -7.34 -9.60 -17.47
N SER A 56 -7.97 -8.75 -16.66
CA SER A 56 -7.63 -7.33 -16.55
C SER A 56 -6.53 -7.09 -15.52
N ARG A 57 -6.12 -5.82 -15.35
CA ARG A 57 -5.19 -5.43 -14.26
C ARG A 57 -5.88 -5.26 -12.89
N ALA A 58 -7.21 -5.32 -12.82
CA ALA A 58 -7.93 -5.35 -11.56
C ALA A 58 -7.83 -6.73 -10.88
N ASP A 59 -7.54 -7.76 -11.66
CA ASP A 59 -7.38 -9.15 -11.23
C ASP A 59 -6.00 -9.39 -10.60
N THR A 60 -5.84 -8.97 -9.34
CA THR A 60 -4.64 -9.20 -8.53
C THR A 60 -4.67 -10.57 -7.87
N GLU A 61 -3.47 -11.11 -7.60
CA GLU A 61 -3.28 -12.31 -6.81
C GLU A 61 -3.61 -12.09 -5.32
N ILE A 62 -4.08 -13.16 -4.69
CA ILE A 62 -4.31 -13.31 -3.26
C ILE A 62 -3.45 -14.50 -2.82
N PHE A 63 -2.57 -14.30 -1.84
CA PHE A 63 -1.71 -15.34 -1.32
C PHE A 63 -2.25 -15.84 0.01
N GLU A 64 -2.46 -17.14 0.12
CA GLU A 64 -3.10 -17.77 1.27
C GLU A 64 -2.11 -18.61 2.07
N PHE A 65 -2.12 -18.39 3.38
CA PHE A 65 -1.33 -19.12 4.34
C PHE A 65 -2.27 -19.69 5.41
N GLU A 66 -2.34 -21.01 5.49
CA GLU A 66 -3.19 -21.72 6.44
C GLU A 66 -2.36 -22.58 7.39
N SER A 67 -2.63 -22.49 8.68
CA SER A 67 -1.98 -23.32 9.70
C SER A 67 -2.52 -24.75 9.77
N GLY A 68 -3.71 -25.00 9.22
CA GLY A 68 -4.50 -26.21 9.47
C GLY A 68 -5.10 -26.31 10.90
N THR A 69 -4.83 -25.32 11.76
CA THR A 69 -5.39 -25.22 13.11
C THR A 69 -6.48 -24.14 13.14
N GLN A 70 -7.61 -24.45 13.77
CA GLN A 70 -8.73 -23.52 13.89
C GLN A 70 -8.30 -22.19 14.52
N GLY A 71 -8.73 -21.08 13.92
CA GLY A 71 -8.41 -19.72 14.33
C GLY A 71 -9.13 -18.69 13.45
N GLY A 72 -8.78 -17.42 13.62
CA GLY A 72 -9.34 -16.34 12.80
C GLY A 72 -8.62 -16.18 11.46
N THR A 73 -9.13 -15.26 10.65
CA THR A 73 -8.56 -14.90 9.35
C THR A 73 -8.15 -13.42 9.32
N VAL A 74 -6.88 -13.12 9.04
CA VAL A 74 -6.39 -11.76 8.80
C VAL A 74 -6.12 -11.52 7.32
N LEU A 75 -6.53 -10.36 6.81
CA LEU A 75 -6.13 -9.83 5.51
C LEU A 75 -5.14 -8.69 5.68
N ILE A 76 -3.98 -8.83 5.03
CA ILE A 76 -2.97 -7.77 4.90
C ILE A 76 -3.08 -7.20 3.49
N LEU A 77 -3.45 -5.92 3.40
CA LEU A 77 -3.65 -5.21 2.14
C LEU A 77 -2.50 -4.22 1.94
N GLY A 78 -1.75 -4.41 0.85
CA GLY A 78 -0.66 -3.53 0.43
C GLY A 78 -0.87 -3.04 -1.00
N GLY A 79 -0.26 -1.90 -1.34
CA GLY A 79 -0.30 -1.37 -2.69
C GLY A 79 -1.68 -0.85 -3.10
N THR A 80 -2.46 -0.35 -2.14
CA THR A 80 -3.65 0.46 -2.39
C THR A 80 -3.27 1.73 -3.16
N HIS A 81 -2.21 2.39 -2.70
CA HIS A 81 -1.47 3.39 -3.46
C HIS A 81 -0.06 2.85 -3.73
N CYS A 82 0.37 2.89 -4.99
CA CYS A 82 1.64 2.30 -5.40
C CYS A 82 2.79 3.31 -5.39
N ASP A 83 2.55 4.56 -5.00
CA ASP A 83 3.60 5.53 -4.66
C ASP A 83 3.92 5.59 -3.14
N GLU A 84 3.42 4.61 -2.39
CA GLU A 84 3.65 4.43 -0.96
C GLU A 84 4.54 3.18 -0.74
N PRO A 85 5.86 3.28 -0.99
CA PRO A 85 6.78 2.14 -0.99
C PRO A 85 6.81 1.34 0.30
N ALA A 86 6.67 1.96 1.48
CA ALA A 86 6.73 1.17 2.71
C ALA A 86 5.51 0.28 2.90
N SER A 87 4.34 0.70 2.38
CA SER A 87 3.10 -0.07 2.43
C SER A 87 3.25 -1.41 1.71
N TYR A 88 3.51 -1.39 0.40
CA TYR A 88 3.58 -2.65 -0.36
C TYR A 88 4.85 -3.44 -0.05
N ILE A 89 5.96 -2.81 0.32
CA ILE A 89 7.16 -3.56 0.76
C ILE A 89 6.90 -4.30 2.07
N ALA A 90 6.19 -3.71 3.03
CA ALA A 90 5.82 -4.43 4.25
C ALA A 90 4.92 -5.64 3.94
N ALA A 91 3.98 -5.50 3.00
CA ALA A 91 3.18 -6.64 2.51
C ALA A 91 4.04 -7.69 1.78
N TYR A 92 5.06 -7.28 1.03
CA TYR A 92 6.00 -8.21 0.37
C TYR A 92 6.86 -8.94 1.40
N LEU A 93 7.34 -8.25 2.45
CA LEU A 93 8.06 -8.89 3.55
C LEU A 93 7.20 -9.92 4.28
N ALA A 94 5.93 -9.59 4.51
CA ALA A 94 4.98 -10.54 5.06
C ALA A 94 4.86 -11.76 4.14
N LEU A 95 4.57 -11.56 2.86
CA LEU A 95 4.47 -12.62 1.86
C LEU A 95 5.70 -13.53 1.81
N GLU A 96 6.89 -12.97 1.95
CA GLU A 96 8.17 -13.67 1.80
C GLU A 96 8.63 -14.40 3.04
N ASN A 97 8.18 -13.99 4.23
CA ASN A 97 8.77 -14.46 5.49
C ASN A 97 7.77 -15.10 6.45
N ILE A 98 6.45 -14.92 6.26
CA ILE A 98 5.51 -15.42 7.25
C ILE A 98 5.40 -16.95 7.24
N GLU A 99 5.12 -17.47 8.43
CA GLU A 99 4.51 -18.78 8.67
C GLU A 99 3.30 -18.55 9.59
N VAL A 100 2.18 -19.23 9.31
CA VAL A 100 0.97 -19.13 10.13
C VAL A 100 0.88 -20.36 11.02
N LEU A 101 0.99 -20.15 12.33
CA LEU A 101 0.97 -21.20 13.34
C LEU A 101 -0.46 -21.52 13.82
N GLN A 102 -1.37 -20.55 13.73
CA GLN A 102 -2.79 -20.72 14.04
C GLN A 102 -3.65 -19.74 13.22
N GLY A 103 -4.81 -20.20 12.73
CA GLY A 103 -5.68 -19.42 11.87
C GLY A 103 -5.19 -19.36 10.41
N ARG A 104 -5.56 -18.27 9.72
CA ARG A 104 -5.26 -18.00 8.31
C ARG A 104 -4.73 -16.57 8.13
N ALA A 105 -3.80 -16.40 7.20
CA ALA A 105 -3.38 -15.09 6.71
C ALA A 105 -3.55 -15.02 5.19
N LEU A 106 -4.25 -13.97 4.75
CA LEU A 106 -4.49 -13.64 3.35
C LEU A 106 -3.69 -12.38 3.04
N ILE A 107 -2.93 -12.37 1.96
CA ILE A 107 -2.12 -11.21 1.56
C ILE A 107 -2.46 -10.80 0.14
N ILE A 108 -2.89 -9.55 0.00
CA ILE A 108 -3.02 -8.88 -1.31
C ILE A 108 -1.93 -7.80 -1.36
N PRO A 109 -0.76 -8.10 -1.95
CA PRO A 109 0.39 -7.19 -1.93
C PRO A 109 0.27 -6.04 -2.93
N ARG A 110 -0.67 -6.14 -3.88
CA ARG A 110 -0.85 -5.21 -5.01
C ARG A 110 -2.35 -4.92 -5.23
N ALA A 111 -3.01 -4.36 -4.21
CA ALA A 111 -4.44 -4.08 -4.23
C ALA A 111 -4.89 -3.31 -5.49
N ASN A 112 -4.15 -2.27 -5.85
CA ASN A 112 -4.32 -1.54 -7.11
C ASN A 112 -3.19 -1.85 -8.09
N ARG A 113 -3.12 -3.08 -8.59
CA ARG A 113 -2.08 -3.53 -9.54
C ARG A 113 -1.97 -2.66 -10.80
N SER A 114 -3.06 -2.01 -11.24
CA SER A 114 -3.02 -1.00 -12.31
C SER A 114 -2.13 0.19 -11.97
N ALA A 115 -2.16 0.68 -10.72
CA ALA A 115 -1.41 1.84 -10.30
C ALA A 115 0.12 1.62 -10.28
N LEU A 116 0.60 0.36 -10.28
CA LEU A 116 2.00 0.03 -10.50
C LEU A 116 2.47 0.27 -11.94
N THR A 117 1.58 0.51 -12.90
CA THR A 117 1.98 0.58 -14.32
C THR A 117 2.34 1.98 -14.80
N HIS A 118 2.24 3.00 -13.93
CA HIS A 118 2.57 4.38 -14.25
C HIS A 118 2.99 5.16 -13.01
N ASN A 119 3.47 6.40 -13.20
CA ASN A 119 3.73 7.35 -12.12
C ASN A 119 2.76 8.52 -12.20
N LEU A 120 2.48 9.14 -11.05
CA LEU A 120 1.64 10.32 -10.98
C LEU A 120 2.30 11.50 -11.75
N PRO A 121 1.64 12.07 -12.79
CA PRO A 121 2.19 13.20 -13.51
C PRO A 121 2.45 14.39 -12.60
N GLY A 122 3.62 15.03 -12.76
CA GLY A 122 4.01 16.22 -11.99
C GLY A 122 4.76 15.95 -10.69
N GLU A 123 4.77 14.71 -10.17
CA GLU A 123 5.44 14.38 -8.90
C GLU A 123 6.93 14.04 -9.03
N ALA A 124 7.39 13.86 -10.28
CA ALA A 124 8.75 13.42 -10.61
C ALA A 124 9.21 12.15 -9.88
N HIS A 125 8.27 11.23 -9.58
CA HIS A 125 8.60 9.95 -8.97
C HIS A 125 9.62 9.18 -9.85
N PRO A 126 10.64 8.54 -9.24
CA PRO A 126 11.51 7.66 -10.01
C PRO A 126 10.70 6.48 -10.54
N GLN A 127 11.11 5.87 -11.65
CA GLN A 127 10.41 4.66 -12.15
C GLN A 127 10.61 3.46 -11.21
N LYS A 128 11.77 3.40 -10.55
CA LYS A 128 12.21 2.31 -9.67
C LYS A 128 13.15 2.82 -8.59
N PHE A 129 13.32 2.03 -7.55
CA PHE A 129 14.38 2.15 -6.55
C PHE A 129 14.94 0.76 -6.23
N ASP A 130 16.18 0.72 -5.77
CA ASP A 130 16.90 -0.53 -5.55
C ASP A 130 17.26 -0.68 -4.07
N VAL A 131 16.89 -1.80 -3.46
CA VAL A 131 17.29 -2.15 -2.10
C VAL A 131 18.49 -3.11 -2.19
N PRO A 132 19.63 -2.79 -1.55
CA PRO A 132 20.74 -3.72 -1.44
C PRO A 132 20.35 -4.94 -0.61
N THR A 133 20.63 -6.14 -1.12
CA THR A 133 20.52 -7.42 -0.41
C THR A 133 21.88 -8.12 -0.39
N GLU A 134 22.00 -9.21 0.36
CA GLU A 134 23.23 -10.03 0.39
C GLU A 134 23.58 -10.64 -0.98
N HIS A 135 22.62 -10.68 -1.91
CA HIS A 135 22.70 -11.37 -3.19
C HIS A 135 22.64 -10.43 -4.40
N GLY A 136 22.63 -9.12 -4.16
CA GLY A 136 22.63 -8.09 -5.20
C GLY A 136 21.61 -7.00 -4.92
N LEU A 137 21.26 -6.24 -5.95
CA LEU A 137 20.21 -5.23 -5.86
C LEU A 137 18.86 -5.88 -6.14
N ARG A 138 17.90 -5.68 -5.23
CA ARG A 138 16.49 -5.97 -5.50
C ARG A 138 15.77 -4.68 -5.91
N SER A 139 15.35 -4.64 -7.17
CA SER A 139 14.64 -3.49 -7.73
C SER A 139 13.14 -3.58 -7.45
N PHE A 140 12.56 -2.45 -7.05
CA PHE A 140 11.12 -2.27 -6.89
C PHE A 140 10.64 -1.11 -7.74
N ARG A 141 9.43 -1.25 -8.28
CA ARG A 141 8.76 -0.22 -9.05
C ARG A 141 8.11 0.75 -8.09
N MET A 142 8.24 2.02 -8.42
CA MET A 142 7.40 3.06 -7.85
C MET A 142 6.23 3.26 -8.80
N GLY A 143 5.01 3.18 -8.28
CA GLY A 143 3.79 3.37 -9.04
C GLY A 143 3.20 4.77 -8.85
N SER A 144 1.87 4.80 -8.78
CA SER A 144 1.06 6.00 -8.60
C SER A 144 0.04 5.78 -7.48
N ARG A 145 -0.46 6.89 -6.95
CA ARG A 145 -1.65 6.93 -6.10
C ARG A 145 -2.91 6.40 -6.78
N TYR A 146 -3.04 6.59 -8.09
CA TYR A 146 -4.28 6.32 -8.82
C TYR A 146 -4.12 5.16 -9.80
N THR A 147 -5.22 4.45 -10.07
CA THR A 147 -5.36 3.56 -11.22
C THR A 147 -4.91 4.26 -12.50
N ASN A 148 -4.26 3.52 -13.39
CA ASN A 148 -3.70 4.05 -14.63
C ASN A 148 -4.83 4.57 -15.54
N PRO A 149 -4.75 5.81 -16.05
CA PRO A 149 -5.71 6.34 -17.02
C PRO A 149 -5.90 5.47 -18.28
N LEU A 150 -4.93 4.61 -18.62
CA LEU A 150 -5.08 3.66 -19.72
C LEU A 150 -6.06 2.51 -19.41
N ASP A 151 -6.28 2.19 -18.13
CA ASP A 151 -7.27 1.20 -17.71
C ASP A 151 -8.61 1.86 -17.34
N GLN A 152 -8.60 3.14 -16.92
CA GLN A 152 -9.80 3.92 -16.60
C GLN A 152 -9.70 5.37 -17.10
N TRP A 153 -10.52 5.71 -18.09
CA TRP A 153 -10.67 7.08 -18.60
C TRP A 153 -12.05 7.26 -19.25
N PRO A 154 -12.63 8.48 -19.25
CA PRO A 154 -12.18 9.69 -18.57
C PRO A 154 -12.54 9.72 -17.08
N ASP A 155 -11.85 10.58 -16.33
CA ASP A 155 -12.32 10.98 -15.00
C ASP A 155 -13.58 11.84 -15.16
N PRO A 156 -14.64 11.62 -14.36
CA PRO A 156 -15.79 12.52 -14.34
C PRO A 156 -15.38 13.89 -13.78
N GLU A 157 -16.19 14.92 -13.98
CA GLU A 157 -15.92 16.23 -13.34
C GLU A 157 -16.05 16.14 -11.81
N VAL A 158 -17.12 15.49 -11.35
CA VAL A 158 -17.38 15.14 -9.95
C VAL A 158 -17.58 13.64 -9.87
N TYR A 159 -16.85 13.00 -8.96
CA TYR A 159 -17.08 11.60 -8.64
C TYR A 159 -18.14 11.51 -7.55
N VAL A 160 -19.25 10.85 -7.82
CA VAL A 160 -20.30 10.59 -6.83
C VAL A 160 -20.09 9.18 -6.29
N HIS A 161 -19.64 9.12 -5.04
CA HIS A 161 -19.32 7.89 -4.35
C HIS A 161 -20.54 6.97 -4.20
N TYR A 162 -20.39 5.68 -4.51
CA TYR A 162 -21.39 4.66 -4.22
C TYR A 162 -21.02 3.87 -2.94
N PRO A 163 -21.96 3.61 -2.01
CA PRO A 163 -23.39 3.94 -2.08
C PRO A 163 -23.77 5.29 -1.46
N SER A 164 -22.83 6.01 -0.82
CA SER A 164 -23.19 7.14 0.05
C SER A 164 -23.71 8.39 -0.67
N GLY A 165 -23.42 8.55 -1.97
CA GLY A 165 -23.74 9.76 -2.72
C GLY A 165 -22.81 10.94 -2.42
N GLN A 166 -21.73 10.74 -1.65
CA GLN A 166 -20.74 11.78 -1.36
C GLN A 166 -20.06 12.27 -2.64
N GLU A 167 -20.02 13.59 -2.84
CA GLU A 167 -19.30 14.20 -3.96
C GLU A 167 -17.81 14.33 -3.63
N LEU A 168 -16.98 13.84 -4.54
CA LEU A 168 -15.52 13.81 -4.47
C LEU A 168 -14.93 14.40 -5.75
N SER A 169 -13.61 14.65 -5.73
CA SER A 169 -12.90 15.06 -6.93
C SER A 169 -13.03 14.01 -8.03
N GLY A 170 -13.16 14.42 -9.28
CA GLY A 170 -13.20 13.50 -10.42
C GLY A 170 -12.09 12.44 -10.42
N ALA A 171 -10.87 12.86 -10.06
CA ALA A 171 -9.71 11.98 -9.98
C ALA A 171 -9.83 10.91 -8.88
N ASP A 172 -10.65 11.13 -7.85
CA ASP A 172 -10.89 10.13 -6.80
C ASP A 172 -11.64 8.90 -7.32
N SER A 173 -12.29 8.99 -8.49
CA SER A 173 -12.84 7.80 -9.16
C SER A 173 -11.77 6.76 -9.52
N ARG A 174 -10.49 7.16 -9.62
CA ARG A 174 -9.32 6.28 -9.83
C ARG A 174 -8.54 5.99 -8.55
N ASN A 175 -8.95 6.53 -7.41
CA ASN A 175 -8.33 6.30 -6.12
C ASN A 175 -9.01 5.11 -5.43
N LEU A 176 -8.29 4.00 -5.26
CA LEU A 176 -8.89 2.80 -4.65
C LEU A 176 -9.42 3.10 -3.24
N ASN A 177 -8.68 3.89 -2.44
CA ASN A 177 -9.11 4.31 -1.10
C ASN A 177 -10.14 5.46 -1.13
N ARG A 178 -10.89 5.61 -2.23
CA ARG A 178 -12.10 6.43 -2.35
C ARG A 178 -13.25 5.67 -3.01
N CYS A 179 -13.04 4.40 -3.34
CA CYS A 179 -13.97 3.61 -4.13
C CYS A 179 -14.56 2.42 -3.37
N TYR A 180 -14.22 2.20 -2.10
CA TYR A 180 -14.87 1.16 -1.27
C TYR A 180 -16.30 1.55 -0.90
N PRO A 181 -17.25 0.61 -0.77
CA PRO A 181 -17.12 -0.83 -0.97
C PRO A 181 -17.11 -1.21 -2.46
N GLY A 182 -17.29 -0.23 -3.35
CA GLY A 182 -17.36 -0.44 -4.78
C GLY A 182 -18.69 -1.04 -5.22
N ARG A 183 -18.80 -1.30 -6.52
CA ARG A 183 -19.98 -1.95 -7.09
C ARG A 183 -19.67 -2.73 -8.35
N LYS A 184 -20.43 -3.79 -8.55
CA LYS A 184 -20.47 -4.53 -9.80
C LYS A 184 -20.86 -3.61 -10.97
N GLY A 185 -20.09 -3.68 -12.06
CA GLY A 185 -20.31 -2.85 -13.25
C GLY A 185 -20.01 -1.36 -13.05
N GLY A 186 -19.37 -0.98 -11.95
CA GLY A 186 -18.85 0.37 -11.73
C GLY A 186 -17.64 0.70 -12.60
N THR A 187 -16.96 1.81 -12.28
CA THR A 187 -15.65 2.12 -12.87
C THR A 187 -14.64 0.99 -12.60
N PHE A 188 -13.52 0.98 -13.32
CA PHE A 188 -12.49 -0.04 -13.13
C PHE A 188 -12.02 -0.12 -11.67
N THR A 189 -11.80 1.02 -11.02
CA THR A 189 -11.39 1.10 -9.62
C THR A 189 -12.53 0.71 -8.66
N GLU A 190 -13.78 1.07 -8.95
CA GLU A 190 -14.95 0.57 -8.18
C GLU A 190 -15.07 -0.96 -8.26
N GLN A 191 -14.72 -1.58 -9.39
CA GLN A 191 -14.72 -3.04 -9.54
C GLN A 191 -13.61 -3.71 -8.73
N ILE A 192 -12.43 -3.09 -8.59
CA ILE A 192 -11.38 -3.58 -7.68
C ILE A 192 -11.89 -3.56 -6.23
N ALA A 193 -12.44 -2.43 -5.80
CA ALA A 193 -12.96 -2.28 -4.44
C ALA A 193 -14.08 -3.29 -4.14
N HIS A 194 -15.00 -3.48 -5.11
CA HIS A 194 -16.07 -4.47 -5.02
C HIS A 194 -15.54 -5.89 -4.90
N ALA A 195 -14.54 -6.26 -5.70
CA ALA A 195 -13.95 -7.58 -5.66
C ALA A 195 -13.26 -7.85 -4.31
N ILE A 196 -12.55 -6.87 -3.75
CA ILE A 196 -11.93 -6.98 -2.42
C ILE A 196 -13.00 -7.12 -1.33
N ALA A 197 -14.05 -6.29 -1.35
CA ALA A 197 -15.14 -6.38 -0.36
C ALA A 197 -15.86 -7.74 -0.43
N THR A 198 -16.19 -8.20 -1.64
CA THR A 198 -16.83 -9.51 -1.87
C THR A 198 -15.94 -10.65 -1.40
N PHE A 199 -14.63 -10.56 -1.64
CA PHE A 199 -13.65 -11.54 -1.16
C PHE A 199 -13.58 -11.57 0.38
N ILE A 200 -13.56 -10.41 1.03
CA ILE A 200 -13.54 -10.29 2.50
C ILE A 200 -14.76 -10.97 3.11
N GLU A 201 -15.95 -10.78 2.54
CA GLU A 201 -17.17 -11.46 2.99
C GLU A 201 -17.13 -12.97 2.71
N ALA A 202 -16.67 -13.38 1.52
CA ALA A 202 -16.66 -14.78 1.12
C ALA A 202 -15.67 -15.64 1.92
N GLU A 203 -14.55 -15.05 2.36
CA GLU A 203 -13.52 -15.73 3.15
C GLU A 203 -13.66 -15.55 4.67
N ASP A 204 -14.78 -14.96 5.12
CA ASP A 204 -15.05 -14.65 6.53
C ASP A 204 -13.84 -13.97 7.21
N VAL A 205 -13.29 -12.94 6.55
CA VAL A 205 -12.11 -12.23 7.07
C VAL A 205 -12.48 -11.48 8.34
N ASP A 206 -11.75 -11.77 9.42
CA ASP A 206 -12.02 -11.21 10.73
C ASP A 206 -11.32 -9.88 10.97
N LEU A 207 -10.09 -9.71 10.47
CA LEU A 207 -9.28 -8.50 10.63
C LEU A 207 -8.70 -8.06 9.29
N VAL A 208 -8.90 -6.80 8.91
CA VAL A 208 -8.28 -6.19 7.72
C VAL A 208 -7.30 -5.12 8.18
N ILE A 209 -6.08 -5.20 7.66
CA ILE A 209 -5.00 -4.23 7.90
C ILE A 209 -4.57 -3.67 6.54
N ASP A 210 -5.01 -2.44 6.23
CA ASP A 210 -4.63 -1.72 5.02
C ASP A 210 -3.42 -0.81 5.29
N LEU A 211 -2.32 -1.04 4.59
CA LEU A 211 -1.06 -0.33 4.81
C LEU A 211 -0.98 0.89 3.90
N HIS A 212 -0.74 2.07 4.47
CA HIS A 212 -0.64 3.36 3.77
C HIS A 212 0.52 4.21 4.27
N GLU A 213 0.85 5.24 3.50
CA GLU A 213 1.78 6.28 3.94
C GLU A 213 1.24 7.69 3.70
N ALA A 214 1.62 8.60 4.59
CA ALA A 214 1.18 9.98 4.56
C ALA A 214 2.35 10.97 4.48
N SER A 215 2.05 12.18 4.03
CA SER A 215 3.01 13.29 4.06
C SER A 215 3.26 13.80 5.48
N LEU A 216 4.46 14.34 5.73
CA LEU A 216 4.86 14.79 7.07
C LEU A 216 4.00 15.96 7.58
N GLU A 217 3.34 16.72 6.71
CA GLU A 217 2.42 17.80 7.07
C GLU A 217 0.96 17.34 7.33
N TYR A 218 0.62 16.10 7.00
CA TYR A 218 -0.73 15.55 7.15
C TYR A 218 -1.02 15.22 8.63
N PRO A 219 -2.20 15.57 9.18
CA PRO A 219 -2.51 15.35 10.60
C PRO A 219 -2.65 13.89 11.00
N VAL A 220 -3.15 13.03 10.11
CA VAL A 220 -3.36 11.59 10.38
C VAL A 220 -2.15 10.83 9.82
N ILE A 221 -1.05 10.85 10.57
CA ILE A 221 0.24 10.27 10.18
C ILE A 221 0.84 9.53 11.37
N ASN A 222 1.63 8.48 11.12
CA ASN A 222 2.14 7.63 12.19
C ASN A 222 0.97 7.14 13.07
N ALA A 223 -0.09 6.67 12.43
CA ALA A 223 -1.38 6.44 13.07
C ALA A 223 -1.96 5.07 12.69
N ILE A 224 -2.80 4.54 13.57
CA ILE A 224 -3.74 3.46 13.25
C ILE A 224 -5.13 4.09 13.20
N VAL A 225 -5.74 4.08 12.02
CA VAL A 225 -7.13 4.49 11.81
C VAL A 225 -8.02 3.26 11.93
N ALA A 226 -9.03 3.31 12.80
CA ALA A 226 -9.87 2.15 13.08
C ALA A 226 -11.36 2.46 12.91
N HIS A 227 -12.07 1.54 12.27
CA HIS A 227 -13.53 1.46 12.36
C HIS A 227 -13.97 1.30 13.82
N GLU A 228 -15.17 1.73 14.17
CA GLU A 228 -15.69 1.65 15.55
C GLU A 228 -15.64 0.22 16.11
N ARG A 229 -15.94 -0.78 15.26
CA ARG A 229 -15.82 -2.22 15.57
C ARG A 229 -14.38 -2.64 15.94
N ALA A 230 -13.39 -2.00 15.33
CA ALA A 230 -11.97 -2.31 15.52
C ALA A 230 -11.28 -1.43 16.57
N MET A 231 -12.01 -0.50 17.20
CA MET A 231 -11.42 0.52 18.07
C MET A 231 -10.70 -0.07 19.28
N ASP A 232 -11.32 -1.03 19.98
CA ASP A 232 -10.70 -1.68 21.15
C ASP A 232 -9.43 -2.46 20.75
N CYS A 233 -9.48 -3.12 19.58
CA CYS A 233 -8.33 -3.83 19.03
C CYS A 233 -7.18 -2.87 18.72
N ALA A 234 -7.47 -1.75 18.04
CA ALA A 234 -6.48 -0.74 17.68
C ALA A 234 -5.92 -0.02 18.93
N ALA A 235 -6.75 0.28 19.93
CA ALA A 235 -6.32 0.91 21.16
C ALA A 235 -5.30 0.07 21.94
N ASN A 236 -5.57 -1.24 22.08
CA ASN A 236 -4.62 -2.17 22.71
C ASN A 236 -3.32 -2.27 21.90
N ALA A 237 -3.40 -2.34 20.57
CA ALA A 237 -2.21 -2.38 19.71
C ALA A 237 -1.36 -1.10 19.85
N VAL A 238 -1.98 0.08 19.85
CA VAL A 238 -1.29 1.37 20.05
C VAL A 238 -0.62 1.44 21.41
N LEU A 239 -1.30 0.98 22.48
CA LEU A 239 -0.71 0.93 23.82
C LEU A 239 0.55 0.05 23.85
N GLU A 240 0.50 -1.14 23.25
CA GLU A 240 1.67 -2.02 23.16
C GLU A 240 2.81 -1.41 22.35
N LEU A 241 2.51 -0.76 21.22
CA LEU A 241 3.51 -0.07 20.41
C LEU A 241 4.20 1.05 21.20
N GLN A 242 3.42 1.84 21.96
CA GLN A 242 3.96 2.90 22.81
C GLN A 242 4.84 2.35 23.93
N LEU A 243 4.50 1.20 24.53
CA LEU A 243 5.35 0.51 25.51
C LEU A 243 6.67 0.02 24.89
N GLU A 244 6.68 -0.29 23.59
CA GLU A 244 7.87 -0.61 22.80
C GLU A 244 8.63 0.64 22.29
N GLY A 245 8.19 1.84 22.67
CA GLY A 245 8.80 3.11 22.28
C GLY A 245 8.46 3.55 20.86
N LEU A 246 7.45 2.93 20.24
CA LEU A 246 6.93 3.33 18.93
C LEU A 246 5.70 4.21 19.10
N ASP A 247 5.88 5.50 18.84
CA ASP A 247 4.77 6.45 18.91
C ASP A 247 3.81 6.23 17.74
N PHE A 248 2.56 5.88 18.06
CA PHE A 248 1.44 5.77 17.14
C PHE A 248 0.25 6.55 17.68
N ALA A 249 -0.39 7.35 16.82
CA ALA A 249 -1.69 7.93 17.11
C ALA A 249 -2.80 6.88 16.89
N LEU A 250 -3.86 6.94 17.70
CA LEU A 250 -5.09 6.20 17.49
C LEU A 250 -6.13 7.16 16.92
N GLU A 251 -6.65 6.87 15.73
CA GLU A 251 -7.58 7.74 15.02
C GLU A 251 -8.89 7.00 14.71
N PRO A 252 -10.06 7.57 15.02
CA PRO A 252 -11.33 6.99 14.61
C PRO A 252 -11.58 7.20 13.12
N SER A 253 -12.06 6.15 12.46
CA SER A 253 -12.65 6.23 11.12
C SER A 253 -13.82 7.22 11.13
N PRO A 254 -13.77 8.34 10.37
CA PRO A 254 -14.86 9.32 10.43
C PRO A 254 -16.14 8.73 9.83
N PRO A 255 -17.29 8.77 10.53
CA PRO A 255 -18.51 8.08 10.08
C PRO A 255 -19.14 8.70 8.82
N ASN A 256 -18.89 9.98 8.57
CA ASN A 256 -19.45 10.70 7.41
C ASN A 256 -18.42 10.92 6.30
N TYR A 257 -17.27 10.24 6.34
CA TYR A 257 -16.25 10.37 5.30
C TYR A 257 -16.08 9.05 4.56
N HIS A 258 -16.78 8.96 3.44
CA HIS A 258 -17.02 7.73 2.70
C HIS A 258 -15.95 7.44 1.64
N GLY A 259 -15.88 6.17 1.22
CA GLY A 259 -14.97 5.66 0.18
C GLY A 259 -13.67 5.06 0.69
N LEU A 260 -13.39 5.17 1.99
CA LEU A 260 -12.16 4.68 2.63
C LEU A 260 -12.28 3.20 2.97
N SER A 261 -11.18 2.46 2.84
CA SER A 261 -11.13 1.03 3.19
C SER A 261 -11.57 0.76 4.63
N HIS A 262 -10.99 1.46 5.61
CA HIS A 262 -11.34 1.29 7.02
C HIS A 262 -12.80 1.68 7.36
N ARG A 263 -13.41 2.60 6.61
CA ARG A 263 -14.81 3.01 6.82
C ARG A 263 -15.74 1.97 6.20
N GLU A 264 -15.60 1.78 4.91
CA GLU A 264 -16.57 1.09 4.07
C GLU A 264 -16.48 -0.42 4.22
N LEU A 265 -15.27 -0.99 4.40
CA LEU A 265 -15.16 -2.42 4.71
C LEU A 265 -15.74 -2.73 6.10
N GLY A 266 -15.61 -1.80 7.05
CA GLY A 266 -16.23 -1.93 8.36
C GLY A 266 -17.77 -1.84 8.32
N ASP A 267 -18.32 -0.94 7.50
CA ASP A 267 -19.77 -0.78 7.35
C ASP A 267 -20.43 -1.90 6.54
N HIS A 268 -19.73 -2.41 5.53
CA HIS A 268 -20.29 -3.33 4.54
C HIS A 268 -19.85 -4.78 4.73
N THR A 269 -19.01 -5.09 5.71
CA THR A 269 -18.61 -6.47 6.06
C THR A 269 -18.59 -6.65 7.58
N SER A 270 -18.37 -7.88 8.05
CA SER A 270 -18.22 -8.18 9.48
C SER A 270 -16.81 -7.94 10.03
N CYS A 271 -15.83 -7.58 9.19
CA CYS A 271 -14.43 -7.53 9.60
C CYS A 271 -14.13 -6.37 10.57
N PHE A 272 -13.05 -6.52 11.33
CA PHE A 272 -12.41 -5.45 12.06
C PHE A 272 -11.53 -4.70 11.05
N ALA A 273 -12.01 -3.55 10.56
CA ALA A 273 -11.31 -2.80 9.53
C ALA A 273 -10.36 -1.76 10.14
N THR A 274 -9.09 -1.83 9.75
CA THR A 274 -8.03 -0.90 10.18
C THR A 274 -7.18 -0.44 9.00
N LEU A 275 -6.62 0.75 9.12
CA LEU A 275 -5.64 1.31 8.21
C LEU A 275 -4.45 1.83 9.01
N MET A 276 -3.24 1.61 8.53
CA MET A 276 -2.00 2.12 9.15
C MET A 276 -1.35 3.18 8.27
N GLU A 277 -0.98 4.31 8.86
CA GLU A 277 -0.23 5.38 8.20
C GLU A 277 1.20 5.45 8.74
N SER A 278 2.21 5.41 7.87
CA SER A 278 3.59 5.76 8.21
C SER A 278 4.05 7.04 7.51
N ALA A 279 5.01 7.74 8.12
CA ALA A 279 5.50 9.02 7.60
C ALA A 279 6.39 8.86 6.36
N ASN A 280 5.95 9.37 5.21
CA ASN A 280 6.70 9.31 3.96
C ASN A 280 6.99 10.70 3.38
N VAL A 281 8.28 10.99 3.29
CA VAL A 281 8.82 12.26 2.80
C VAL A 281 8.44 12.51 1.33
N ILE A 282 8.32 11.47 0.50
CA ILE A 282 8.00 11.64 -0.93
C ILE A 282 6.53 12.03 -1.16
N GLN A 283 5.64 11.87 -0.17
CA GLN A 283 4.22 12.18 -0.32
C GLN A 283 3.92 13.68 -0.18
N GLY A 284 4.69 14.41 0.64
CA GLY A 284 4.35 15.80 0.94
C GLY A 284 4.94 16.84 0.01
N ARG A 285 4.32 18.01 0.01
CA ARG A 285 4.54 19.11 -0.93
C ARG A 285 5.72 20.01 -0.57
N LEU A 286 6.24 19.86 0.64
CA LEU A 286 7.38 20.63 1.14
C LEU A 286 8.74 20.01 0.77
N ARG A 287 8.73 18.83 0.14
CA ARG A 287 9.93 18.09 -0.25
C ARG A 287 10.73 18.78 -1.35
N GLY A 288 12.02 18.48 -1.41
CA GLY A 288 12.88 18.81 -2.54
C GLY A 288 12.64 17.90 -3.76
N ARG A 289 13.71 17.58 -4.48
CA ARG A 289 13.64 16.70 -5.65
C ARG A 289 13.37 15.25 -5.21
N THR A 290 12.37 14.60 -5.79
CA THR A 290 12.16 13.16 -5.60
C THR A 290 13.24 12.36 -6.33
N THR A 291 13.97 11.50 -5.61
CA THR A 291 14.97 10.58 -6.16
C THR A 291 14.85 9.20 -5.50
N PRO A 292 15.44 8.13 -6.09
CA PRO A 292 15.51 6.82 -5.42
C PRO A 292 16.17 6.90 -4.03
N GLU A 293 17.19 7.74 -3.86
CA GLU A 293 17.86 7.93 -2.56
C GLU A 293 16.92 8.55 -1.53
N LEU A 294 16.04 9.48 -1.93
CA LEU A 294 15.03 10.03 -1.04
C LEU A 294 14.03 8.95 -0.59
N VAL A 295 13.65 8.03 -1.48
CA VAL A 295 12.80 6.89 -1.13
C VAL A 295 13.47 6.00 -0.07
N LEU A 296 14.75 5.70 -0.24
CA LEU A 296 15.47 4.79 0.66
C LEU A 296 15.79 5.45 2.01
N THR A 297 16.30 6.67 1.99
CA THR A 297 16.84 7.34 3.18
C THR A 297 15.81 8.20 3.91
N GLY A 298 14.80 8.70 3.19
CA GLY A 298 13.88 9.72 3.70
C GLY A 298 14.58 11.00 4.16
N HIS A 299 15.80 11.28 3.67
CA HIS A 299 16.54 12.50 4.02
C HIS A 299 16.33 13.59 2.97
N ASP A 300 15.71 14.70 3.37
CA ASP A 300 15.39 15.84 2.53
C ASP A 300 15.72 17.17 3.24
N PRO A 301 16.61 17.99 2.64
CA PRO A 301 16.97 19.29 3.22
C PRO A 301 15.81 20.27 3.32
N MET A 302 14.73 20.12 2.53
CA MET A 302 13.60 21.03 2.61
C MET A 302 12.68 20.69 3.78
N TYR A 303 12.47 19.42 4.08
CA TYR A 303 11.79 19.04 5.31
C TYR A 303 12.56 19.36 6.57
N MET A 304 13.90 19.35 6.55
CA MET A 304 14.69 19.88 7.67
C MET A 304 14.34 21.35 7.95
N LYS A 305 14.13 22.16 6.91
CA LYS A 305 13.69 23.55 7.08
C LYS A 305 12.22 23.63 7.50
N ALA A 306 11.35 22.80 6.94
CA ALA A 306 9.94 22.75 7.30
C ALA A 306 9.75 22.38 8.79
N ALA A 307 10.54 21.45 9.31
CA ALA A 307 10.52 21.06 10.72
C ALA A 307 10.96 22.21 11.64
N GLN A 308 11.94 23.02 11.25
CA GLN A 308 12.39 24.20 12.01
C GLN A 308 11.32 25.28 12.18
N ILE A 309 10.33 25.30 11.29
CA ILE A 309 9.18 26.22 11.34
C ILE A 309 7.87 25.50 11.67
N GLU A 310 7.95 24.31 12.29
CA GLU A 310 6.82 23.54 12.83
C GLU A 310 5.75 23.17 11.78
N MET A 311 6.16 23.00 10.52
CA MET A 311 5.26 22.57 9.43
C MET A 311 5.10 21.06 9.30
N THR A 312 5.83 20.26 10.10
CA THR A 312 5.67 18.80 10.17
C THR A 312 4.84 18.40 11.39
N ARG A 313 4.09 17.32 11.26
CA ARG A 313 3.28 16.69 12.32
C ARG A 313 4.02 15.58 13.05
N VAL A 314 5.15 15.14 12.49
CA VAL A 314 6.07 14.18 13.10
C VAL A 314 7.44 14.82 13.29
N PRO A 315 8.23 14.36 14.28
CA PRO A 315 9.63 14.75 14.41
C PRO A 315 10.40 14.43 13.14
N TYR A 316 11.23 15.38 12.70
CA TYR A 316 12.07 15.21 11.52
C TYR A 316 13.43 15.91 11.73
N ASP A 317 14.51 15.16 11.55
CA ASP A 317 15.87 15.64 11.73
C ASP A 317 16.81 15.10 10.62
N SER A 318 18.12 15.29 10.80
CA SER A 318 19.14 14.89 9.82
C SER A 318 19.29 13.38 9.61
N SER A 319 18.66 12.54 10.44
CA SER A 319 18.61 11.09 10.21
C SER A 319 17.64 10.70 9.09
N GLY A 320 16.67 11.58 8.77
CA GLY A 320 15.60 11.26 7.84
C GLY A 320 14.62 10.22 8.38
N ILE A 321 13.66 9.80 7.54
CA ILE A 321 12.73 8.71 7.86
C ILE A 321 12.92 7.60 6.82
N SER A 322 13.88 6.72 7.08
CA SER A 322 14.31 5.70 6.10
C SER A 322 13.21 4.70 5.77
N LEU A 323 13.36 4.01 4.65
CA LEU A 323 12.44 2.96 4.24
C LEU A 323 12.35 1.85 5.30
N GLU A 324 13.46 1.49 5.96
CA GLU A 324 13.47 0.53 7.08
C GLU A 324 12.62 1.02 8.26
N VAL A 325 12.69 2.31 8.60
CA VAL A 325 11.84 2.88 9.67
C VAL A 325 10.37 2.76 9.31
N ARG A 326 10.00 3.10 8.07
CA ARG A 326 8.61 3.09 7.61
C ARG A 326 8.05 1.66 7.51
N VAL A 327 8.80 0.75 6.89
CA VAL A 327 8.44 -0.68 6.80
C VAL A 327 8.39 -1.31 8.20
N GLY A 328 9.35 -1.01 9.06
CA GLY A 328 9.38 -1.51 10.43
C GLY A 328 8.17 -1.08 11.24
N ARG A 329 7.72 0.17 11.07
CA ARG A 329 6.49 0.67 11.71
C ARG A 329 5.26 -0.11 11.24
N HIS A 330 5.14 -0.40 9.95
CA HIS A 330 4.07 -1.25 9.42
C HIS A 330 4.11 -2.66 10.00
N LEU A 331 5.27 -3.31 10.00
CA LEU A 331 5.41 -4.68 10.52
C LEU A 331 5.13 -4.76 12.02
N ALA A 332 5.59 -3.77 12.80
CA ALA A 332 5.31 -3.71 14.23
C ALA A 332 3.81 -3.55 14.48
N GLY A 333 3.18 -2.53 13.90
CA GLY A 333 1.74 -2.29 14.15
C GLY A 333 0.85 -3.41 13.63
N MET A 334 1.21 -4.04 12.51
CA MET A 334 0.51 -5.23 12.01
C MET A 334 0.58 -6.39 13.01
N GLN A 335 1.76 -6.71 13.53
CA GLN A 335 1.93 -7.76 14.55
C GLN A 335 1.13 -7.45 15.83
N LYS A 336 1.09 -6.17 16.24
CA LYS A 336 0.32 -5.73 17.41
C LYS A 336 -1.19 -5.76 17.22
N LEU A 337 -1.68 -5.40 16.03
CA LEU A 337 -3.09 -5.56 15.67
C LEU A 337 -3.52 -7.03 15.68
N ILE A 338 -2.69 -7.92 15.12
CA ILE A 338 -2.98 -9.37 15.10
C ILE A 338 -2.97 -9.95 16.52
N SER A 339 -1.98 -9.60 17.33
CA SER A 339 -1.88 -10.02 18.74
C SER A 339 -3.08 -9.53 19.56
N SER A 340 -3.41 -8.24 19.43
CA SER A 340 -4.55 -7.62 20.10
C SER A 340 -5.88 -8.25 19.70
N PHE A 341 -6.12 -8.46 18.40
CA PHE A 341 -7.32 -9.15 17.91
C PHE A 341 -7.44 -10.56 18.50
N SER A 342 -6.35 -11.31 18.52
CA SER A 342 -6.30 -12.68 19.06
C SER A 342 -6.53 -12.73 20.58
N GLY A 343 -6.06 -11.72 21.30
CA GLY A 343 -6.27 -11.58 22.75
C GLY A 343 -7.73 -11.24 23.10
N LEU A 344 -8.36 -10.39 22.27
CA LEU A 344 -9.77 -10.01 22.44
C LEU A 344 -10.76 -11.08 21.96
N ASN A 345 -10.34 -11.96 21.04
CA ASN A 345 -11.16 -13.03 20.46
C ASN A 345 -10.44 -14.40 20.58
N PRO A 346 -10.39 -15.02 21.77
CA PRO A 346 -9.61 -16.24 22.01
C PRO A 346 -10.04 -17.45 21.15
N GLU A 347 -11.28 -17.49 20.69
CA GLU A 347 -11.81 -18.51 19.78
C GLU A 347 -11.41 -18.30 18.31
N LYS A 348 -10.90 -17.11 17.98
CA LYS A 348 -10.42 -16.71 16.65
C LYS A 348 -8.96 -16.28 16.67
N GLN A 349 -8.13 -16.92 17.49
CA GLN A 349 -6.71 -16.59 17.56
C GLN A 349 -6.02 -16.73 16.19
N ILE A 350 -5.09 -15.81 15.95
CA ILE A 350 -4.24 -15.74 14.76
C ILE A 350 -2.80 -15.62 15.26
N VAL A 351 -1.95 -16.56 14.88
CA VAL A 351 -0.54 -16.58 15.28
C VAL A 351 0.33 -16.65 14.03
N ILE A 352 1.12 -15.60 13.82
CA ILE A 352 2.05 -15.48 12.70
C ILE A 352 3.48 -15.40 13.23
N SER A 353 4.41 -16.10 12.61
CA SER A 353 5.85 -16.05 12.89
C SER A 353 6.65 -15.70 11.64
N GLY A 354 7.96 -15.48 11.80
CA GLY A 354 8.91 -15.26 10.69
C GLY A 354 9.14 -13.79 10.31
N LEU A 355 8.28 -12.88 10.77
CA LEU A 355 8.49 -11.44 10.62
C LEU A 355 9.55 -10.92 11.60
N PRO A 356 10.44 -9.99 11.17
CA PRO A 356 11.34 -9.32 12.10
C PRO A 356 10.59 -8.35 13.01
N SER A 357 11.14 -8.16 14.20
CA SER A 357 10.80 -7.01 15.04
C SER A 357 11.31 -5.70 14.43
N TYR A 358 10.78 -4.57 14.91
CA TYR A 358 11.24 -3.24 14.50
C TYR A 358 12.75 -3.06 14.69
N GLY A 359 13.28 -3.45 15.85
CA GLY A 359 14.71 -3.34 16.16
C GLY A 359 15.59 -4.20 15.26
N GLU A 360 15.20 -5.45 15.01
CA GLU A 360 15.93 -6.35 14.12
C GLU A 360 15.98 -5.83 12.68
N LEU A 361 14.87 -5.26 12.19
CA LEU A 361 14.83 -4.67 10.85
C LEU A 361 15.78 -3.47 10.71
N LEU A 362 15.85 -2.60 11.73
CA LEU A 362 16.76 -1.45 11.71
C LEU A 362 18.24 -1.86 11.80
N GLU A 363 18.53 -2.90 12.59
CA GLU A 363 19.88 -3.44 12.80
C GLU A 363 20.37 -4.17 11.54
N ARG A 364 19.60 -5.14 11.04
CA ARG A 364 20.00 -6.03 9.93
C ARG A 364 19.69 -5.45 8.55
N LYS A 365 18.90 -4.38 8.48
CA LYS A 365 18.41 -3.73 7.25
C LYS A 365 17.37 -4.55 6.50
N LEU A 366 16.59 -3.83 5.70
CA LEU A 366 15.51 -4.38 4.88
C LEU A 366 15.99 -5.52 3.97
N GLY A 367 17.16 -5.36 3.37
CA GLY A 367 17.74 -6.30 2.40
C GLY A 367 17.91 -7.74 2.89
N THR A 368 18.12 -7.94 4.19
CA THR A 368 18.30 -9.28 4.79
C THR A 368 17.03 -10.13 4.77
N TYR A 369 15.86 -9.47 4.72
CA TYR A 369 14.54 -10.12 4.77
C TYR A 369 13.87 -10.23 3.40
N LEU A 370 14.49 -9.67 2.35
CA LEU A 370 13.97 -9.71 0.99
C LEU A 370 14.45 -10.97 0.26
N LEU A 371 13.53 -11.74 -0.32
CA LEU A 371 13.83 -12.83 -1.24
C LEU A 371 13.99 -12.32 -2.69
N PRO A 372 14.73 -13.02 -3.58
CA PRO A 372 15.48 -14.24 -3.32
C PRO A 372 16.77 -13.97 -2.53
N LYS A 373 17.10 -14.92 -1.66
CA LYS A 373 18.45 -15.14 -1.16
C LYS A 373 19.25 -15.97 -2.18
#